data_AF-A0A7Y2N1H5-F1
#
_entry.id   AF-A0A7Y2N1H5-F1
#
_cell.length_a   1.000
_cell.length_b   1.000
_cell.length_c   1.000
_cell.angle_alpha   90.00
_cell.angle_beta   90.00
_cell.angle_gamma   90.00
#
_symmetry.space_group_name_H-M   'P 1'
#
loop_
_entity.id
_entity.type
_entity.pdbx_description
1 polymer ?
#
loop_
_entity_poly.entity_id
_entity_poly.type
_entity_poly.pdbx_seq_one_letter_code
_entity_poly.pdbx_strand_id
1 'polypeptide(L)' 'MKCPHCAKVIEPRNPVPTVDIIIEIEGKIVLIERKHPPPGWALPGGFVDYG' A
#
# COMPACT_ATOMS: atom_id res chain seq x y z
N MET A 1 -21.25 -8.84 -4.99
CA MET A 1 -22.28 -8.53 -6.03
C MET A 1 -22.34 -9.70 -7.00
N LYS A 2 -23.52 -10.11 -7.51
CA LYS A 2 -23.62 -11.20 -8.50
C LYS A 2 -23.99 -10.63 -9.86
N CYS A 3 -23.38 -11.15 -10.94
CA CYS A 3 -23.73 -10.75 -12.30
C CYS A 3 -25.18 -11.18 -12.61
N PRO A 4 -26.06 -10.27 -13.07
CA PRO A 4 -27.46 -10.62 -13.36
C PRO A 4 -27.62 -11.57 -14.55
N HIS A 5 -26.59 -11.71 -15.40
CA HIS A 5 -26.66 -12.56 -16.60
C HIS A 5 -26.12 -13.99 -16.39
N CYS A 6 -25.19 -14.19 -15.44
CA CYS A 6 -24.53 -15.49 -15.25
C CYS A 6 -24.35 -15.93 -13.79
N ALA A 7 -24.87 -15.14 -12.83
CA ALA A 7 -24.84 -15.40 -11.39
C ALA A 7 -23.45 -15.54 -10.73
N LYS A 8 -22.35 -15.37 -11.48
CA LYS A 8 -20.98 -15.37 -10.93
C LYS A 8 -20.78 -14.21 -9.96
N VAL A 9 -19.93 -14.45 -8.95
CA VAL A 9 -19.49 -13.41 -8.01
C VAL A 9 -18.65 -12.39 -8.77
N ILE A 10 -19.00 -11.12 -8.63
CA ILE A 10 -18.20 -9.99 -9.10
C ILE A 10 -17.24 -9.65 -7.97
N GLU A 11 -15.96 -9.86 -8.23
CA GLU A 11 -14.89 -9.39 -7.34
C GLU A 11 -14.70 -7.88 -7.51
N PRO A 12 -14.75 -7.09 -6.43
CA PRO A 12 -14.47 -5.66 -6.48
C PRO A 12 -13.02 -5.42 -6.94
N ARG A 13 -12.82 -4.50 -7.88
CA ARG A 13 -11.50 -4.06 -8.35
C ARG A 13 -11.18 -2.69 -7.76
N ASN A 14 -11.14 -2.62 -6.45
CA ASN A 14 -10.79 -1.39 -5.76
C ASN A 14 -9.28 -1.36 -5.54
N PRO A 15 -8.63 -0.18 -5.64
CA PRO A 15 -7.25 -0.03 -5.21
C PRO A 15 -7.09 -0.47 -3.75
N VAL A 16 -5.99 -1.14 -3.44
CA VAL A 16 -5.62 -1.44 -2.05
C VAL A 16 -5.01 -0.19 -1.43
N PRO A 17 -5.51 0.31 -0.29
CA PRO A 17 -4.97 1.50 0.34
C PRO A 17 -3.54 1.27 0.86
N THR A 18 -2.68 2.26 0.61
CA THR A 18 -1.32 2.32 1.15
C THR A 18 -1.13 3.56 2.00
N VAL A 19 -0.21 3.50 2.95
CA VAL A 19 0.21 4.63 3.77
C VAL A 19 1.72 4.69 3.85
N ASP A 20 2.24 5.91 3.89
CA ASP A 20 3.65 6.21 4.13
C ASP A 20 3.78 7.06 5.41
N ILE A 21 4.91 6.94 6.09
CA ILE A 21 5.20 7.68 7.32
C ILE A 21 6.48 8.49 7.20
N ILE A 22 6.45 9.73 7.70
CA ILE A 22 7.65 10.53 7.95
C ILE A 22 8.00 10.33 9.43
N ILE A 23 9.20 9.81 9.68
CA ILE A 23 9.74 9.64 11.03
C ILE A 23 10.86 10.66 11.20
N GLU A 24 10.66 11.60 12.12
CA GLU A 24 11.63 12.64 12.47
C GLU A 24 12.41 12.26 13.73
N ILE A 25 13.74 12.33 13.68
CA ILE A 25 14.64 12.06 14.81
C ILE A 25 15.75 13.10 14.78
N GLU A 26 15.85 13.93 15.84
CA GLU A 26 16.90 14.96 15.98
C GLU A 26 17.04 15.88 14.76
N GLY A 27 15.92 16.28 14.15
CA GLY A 27 15.90 17.13 12.96
C GLY A 27 16.28 16.42 11.65
N LYS A 28 16.35 15.08 11.64
CA LYS A 28 16.60 14.25 10.45
C LYS A 28 15.37 13.40 10.10
N ILE A 29 15.27 12.98 8.84
CA ILE A 29 14.20 12.09 8.34
C ILE A 29 14.76 10.69 8.09
N VAL A 30 14.03 9.67 8.54
CA VAL A 30 14.35 8.27 8.26
C VAL A 30 13.94 7.90 6.83
N LEU A 31 14.88 7.31 6.08
CA LEU A 31 14.65 6.71 4.77
C LEU A 31 15.05 5.22 4.81
N ILE A 32 14.44 4.42 3.94
CA ILE A 32 14.77 3.01 3.74
C ILE A 32 15.32 2.77 2.34
N GLU A 33 16.26 1.83 2.20
CA GLU A 33 16.64 1.30 0.89
C GLU A 33 15.67 0.18 0.50
N ARG A 34 15.05 0.31 -0.67
CA ARG A 34 14.04 -0.65 -1.14
C ARG A 34 14.67 -1.99 -1.48
N LYS A 35 14.24 -3.05 -0.80
CA LYS A 35 14.58 -4.44 -1.12
C LYS A 35 14.02 -4.90 -2.47
N HIS A 36 12.85 -4.39 -2.86
CA HIS A 36 12.15 -4.77 -4.09
C HIS A 36 12.20 -3.63 -5.13
N PRO A 37 12.32 -3.95 -6.44
CA PRO A 37 12.35 -2.94 -7.50
C PRO A 37 11.15 -1.97 -7.48
N PRO A 38 11.32 -0.74 -7.98
CA PRO A 38 12.60 -0.15 -8.38
C PRO A 38 13.51 0.10 -7.17
N PRO A 39 14.84 -0.05 -7.30
CA PRO A 39 15.79 0.23 -6.22
C PRO A 39 15.86 1.73 -5.93
N GLY A 40 16.24 2.09 -4.70
CA GLY A 40 16.43 3.47 -4.29
C GLY A 40 15.95 3.74 -2.86
N TRP A 41 16.14 4.98 -2.42
CA TRP A 41 15.66 5.50 -1.15
C TRP A 41 14.17 5.81 -1.21
N ALA A 42 13.44 5.47 -0.16
CA ALA A 42 12.01 5.75 -0.01
C ALA A 42 11.65 6.07 1.44
N LEU A 43 10.47 6.68 1.62
CA LEU A 43 9.83 6.72 2.94
C LEU A 43 9.39 5.30 3.35
N PRO A 44 9.42 4.98 4.65
CA PRO A 44 8.77 3.78 5.15
C PRO A 44 7.25 3.83 4.86
N GLY A 45 6.69 2.72 4.40
CA GLY A 45 5.27 2.63 4.06
C GLY A 45 4.81 1.19 3.87
N GLY A 46 3.51 0.99 3.71
CA GLY A 46 2.89 -0.32 3.60
C GLY A 46 1.41 -0.29 3.24
N PHE A 47 0.81 -1.47 3.14
CA PHE A 47 -0.63 -1.64 2.96
C PHE A 47 -1.36 -1.55 4.31
N VAL A 48 -2.62 -1.13 4.28
CA VAL A 48 -3.46 -1.03 5.47
C VAL A 48 -4.19 -2.36 5.71
N ASP A 49 -4.09 -2.90 6.93
CA ASP A 49 -4.88 -4.04 7.38
C ASP A 49 -6.27 -3.61 7.87
N TYR A 50 -7.24 -4.53 7.84
CA TYR A 50 -8.54 -4.33 8.47
C TYR A 50 -8.39 -4.42 9.99
N GLY A 51 -8.93 -3.42 10.71
CA GLY A 51 -8.98 -3.37 12.17
C GLY A 51 -10.27 -3.93 12.75
#